data_AF-A0A1F8AA10-F1
#
_entry.id   AF-A0A1F8AA10-F1
#
_cell.length_a   1.000
_cell.length_b   1.000
_cell.length_c   1.000
_cell.angle_alpha   90.00
_cell.angle_beta   90.00
_cell.angle_gamma   90.00
#
_symmetry.space_group_name_H-M   'P 1'
#
loop_
_entity.id
_entity.type
_entity.pdbx_description
1 polymer ?
#
loop_
_entity_poly.entity_id
_entity_poly.type
_entity_poly.pdbx_seq_one_letter_code
_entity_poly.pdbx_strand_id
1 'polypeptide(L)'
;MTNRYHRFALGQYNRAVAHLISRMNSNDPSVKNMALICCLLFVVFKLTRGRYDLAIVHLQNGVKLLGAEAQRPNYSSLYHTHPSLALERQIEPSFAAAIMHLDQQSAHFGVSKLHDGLALEMFADQAGHAPTIMDFQTIQDAWIVRDRIFIQFCMFGTLCESFSAVEISANYGVLSMEQRKQQVQLAGFAEALDRFEKASIRGRCLTARERRALAILRMHHAALSVTTDICLIKCGDTIRSISTGRFHNVVDQAQNITGRLMEIAPRSTHRRPTLLMETGTIAPLFFVIAKCDDAAVRQRALAVLESWPHREGLWDSQLAATLARQMISPEVH
;
A
#
# COMPACT_ATOMS: atom_id res chain seq x y z
N MET A 1 14.60 10.35 31.91
CA MET A 1 15.65 10.92 31.04
C MET A 1 15.05 11.36 29.71
N THR A 2 14.53 12.58 29.62
CA THR A 2 13.97 13.16 28.40
C THR A 2 15.11 13.34 27.38
N ASN A 3 15.04 12.51 26.34
CA ASN A 3 16.13 11.99 25.54
C ASN A 3 16.98 13.08 24.84
N ARG A 4 18.29 13.14 25.12
CA ARG A 4 19.25 14.07 24.49
C ARG A 4 19.23 13.97 22.96
N TYR A 5 19.06 12.76 22.42
CA TYR A 5 18.94 12.53 20.98
C TYR A 5 17.64 13.11 20.41
N HIS A 6 16.55 13.12 21.19
CA HIS A 6 15.30 13.74 20.77
C HIS A 6 15.42 15.26 20.63
N ARG A 7 16.05 15.93 21.61
CA ARG A 7 16.31 17.38 21.54
C ARG A 7 17.22 17.73 20.37
N PHE A 8 18.28 16.93 20.16
CA PHE A 8 19.17 17.10 19.02
C PHE A 8 18.44 16.96 17.69
N ALA A 9 17.66 15.89 17.52
CA ALA A 9 16.92 15.63 16.29
C ALA A 9 15.87 16.72 16.00
N LEU A 10 15.17 17.22 17.02
CA LEU A 10 14.26 18.36 16.87
C LEU A 10 14.99 19.65 16.48
N GLY A 11 16.18 19.89 17.05
CA GLY A 11 17.03 21.01 16.65
C GLY A 11 17.46 20.92 15.19
N GLN A 12 17.87 19.75 14.70
CA GLN A 12 18.22 19.53 13.30
C GLN A 12 17.01 19.67 12.37
N TYR A 13 15.85 19.15 12.79
CA TYR A 13 14.59 19.32 12.06
C TYR A 13 14.26 20.80 11.85
N ASN A 14 14.29 21.61 12.92
CA ASN A 14 14.00 23.05 12.82
C ASN A 14 15.02 23.79 11.96
N ARG A 15 16.31 23.43 12.05
CA ARG A 15 17.35 23.98 11.17
C ARG A 15 17.11 23.64 9.71
N ALA A 16 16.76 22.39 9.40
CA ALA A 16 16.44 21.96 8.05
C ALA A 16 15.25 22.74 7.48
N VAL A 17 14.19 22.96 8.27
CA VAL A 17 13.05 23.81 7.88
C VAL A 17 13.50 25.25 7.58
N ALA A 18 14.30 25.87 8.45
CA ALA A 18 14.80 27.23 8.24
C ALA A 18 15.66 27.35 6.97
N HIS A 19 16.55 26.39 6.73
CA HIS A 19 17.36 26.34 5.51
C HIS A 19 16.50 26.14 4.25
N LEU A 20 15.48 25.27 4.33
CA LEU A 20 14.55 25.06 3.22
C LEU A 20 13.79 26.33 2.88
N ILE A 21 13.21 27.02 3.87
CA ILE A 21 12.48 28.29 3.68
C ILE A 21 13.39 29.35 3.04
N SER A 22 14.63 29.50 3.54
CA SER A 22 15.58 30.46 2.99
C SER A 22 15.92 30.16 1.53
N ARG A 23 16.01 28.87 1.16
CA ARG A 23 16.40 28.42 -0.19
C ARG A 23 15.23 28.41 -1.17
N MET A 24 14.00 28.26 -0.68
CA MET A 24 12.77 28.41 -1.48
C MET A 24 12.64 29.82 -2.09
N ASN A 25 13.26 30.83 -1.48
CA ASN A 25 13.29 32.20 -2.00
C ASN A 25 14.45 32.45 -2.99
N SER A 26 15.16 31.41 -3.43
CA SER A 26 16.29 31.52 -4.36
C SER A 26 15.94 30.91 -5.73
N ASN A 27 16.62 31.35 -6.80
CA ASN A 27 16.50 30.78 -8.15
C ASN A 27 17.24 29.43 -8.32
N ASP A 28 17.35 28.63 -7.26
CA ASP A 28 18.11 27.38 -7.28
C ASP A 28 17.33 26.27 -8.02
N PRO A 29 17.86 25.72 -9.14
CA PRO A 29 17.20 24.66 -9.90
C PRO A 29 17.05 23.34 -9.13
N SER A 30 17.81 23.14 -8.04
CA SER A 30 17.75 21.96 -7.18
C SER A 30 16.76 22.06 -6.01
N VAL A 31 16.11 23.22 -5.86
CA VAL A 31 15.22 23.49 -4.71
C VAL A 31 14.07 22.48 -4.60
N LYS A 32 13.52 22.02 -5.74
CA LYS A 32 12.46 21.01 -5.78
C LYS A 32 12.94 19.66 -5.22
N ASN A 33 14.11 19.19 -5.62
CA ASN A 33 14.71 17.96 -5.07
C ASN A 33 14.97 18.08 -3.57
N MET A 34 15.54 19.20 -3.13
CA MET A 34 15.79 19.43 -1.71
C MET A 34 14.49 19.46 -0.91
N ALA A 35 13.45 20.12 -1.42
CA ALA A 35 12.14 20.16 -0.79
C ALA A 35 11.52 18.76 -0.69
N LEU A 36 11.62 17.93 -1.73
CA LEU A 36 11.12 16.55 -1.72
C LEU A 36 11.86 15.66 -0.71
N ILE A 37 13.20 15.76 -0.65
CA ILE A 37 13.98 15.05 0.38
C ILE A 37 13.56 15.51 1.78
N CYS A 38 13.38 16.83 1.97
CA CYS A 38 12.91 17.36 3.25
C CYS A 38 11.52 16.81 3.60
N CYS A 39 10.57 16.80 2.65
CA CYS A 39 9.25 16.18 2.83
C CYS A 39 9.38 14.71 3.26
N LEU A 40 10.16 13.89 2.56
CA LEU A 40 10.39 12.48 2.91
C LEU A 40 10.96 12.31 4.33
N LEU A 41 12.02 13.05 4.66
CA LEU A 41 12.65 12.99 5.98
C LEU A 41 11.71 13.48 7.08
N PHE A 42 10.90 14.50 6.80
CA PHE A 42 9.92 15.02 7.74
C PHE A 42 8.77 14.04 7.95
N VAL A 43 8.26 13.39 6.89
CA VAL A 43 7.30 12.28 6.99
C VAL A 43 7.85 11.21 7.92
N VAL A 44 9.05 10.69 7.65
CA VAL A 44 9.72 9.67 8.49
C VAL A 44 9.87 10.14 9.94
N PHE A 45 10.34 11.37 10.16
CA PHE A 45 10.51 11.94 11.49
C PHE A 45 9.19 12.08 12.26
N LYS A 46 8.08 12.39 11.58
CA LYS A 46 6.76 12.50 12.21
C LYS A 46 6.16 11.12 12.47
N LEU A 47 6.27 10.18 11.53
CA LEU A 47 5.78 8.80 11.67
C LEU A 47 6.47 8.07 12.83
N THR A 48 7.80 8.17 12.94
CA THR A 48 8.57 7.59 14.06
C THR A 48 8.20 8.17 15.44
N ARG A 49 7.46 9.28 15.46
CA ARG A 49 6.93 9.92 16.67
C ARG A 49 5.42 9.75 16.84
N GLY A 50 4.75 8.98 15.98
CA GLY A 50 3.30 8.81 15.99
C GLY A 50 2.51 10.07 15.65
N ARG A 51 3.13 11.07 14.99
CA ARG A 51 2.47 12.33 14.57
C ARG A 51 1.94 12.20 13.13
N TYR A 52 0.91 11.39 12.95
CA TYR A 52 0.34 11.07 11.63
C TYR A 52 -0.24 12.30 10.92
N ASP A 53 -0.96 13.14 11.66
CA ASP A 53 -1.48 14.45 11.24
C ASP A 53 -0.42 15.26 10.48
N LEU A 54 0.75 15.44 11.10
CA LEU A 54 1.84 16.22 10.53
C LEU A 54 2.58 15.47 9.43
N ALA A 55 2.69 14.14 9.52
CA ALA A 55 3.30 13.33 8.47
C ALA A 55 2.52 13.48 7.15
N ILE A 56 1.19 13.41 7.23
CA ILE A 56 0.28 13.57 6.09
C ILE A 56 0.43 14.95 5.45
N VAL A 57 0.54 16.02 6.26
CA VAL A 57 0.77 17.37 5.73
C VAL A 57 2.08 17.45 4.92
N HIS A 58 3.16 16.86 5.41
CA HIS A 58 4.44 16.84 4.68
C HIS A 58 4.37 16.00 3.40
N LEU A 59 3.63 14.89 3.44
CA LEU A 59 3.39 14.03 2.27
C LEU A 59 2.61 14.77 1.19
N GLN A 60 1.47 15.38 1.55
CA GLN A 60 0.64 16.16 0.62
C GLN A 60 1.41 17.35 0.02
N ASN A 61 2.25 18.02 0.81
CA ASN A 61 3.14 19.05 0.28
C ASN A 61 4.18 18.50 -0.71
N GLY A 62 4.69 17.28 -0.48
CA GLY A 62 5.54 16.57 -1.44
C GLY A 62 4.80 16.26 -2.75
N VAL A 63 3.57 15.75 -2.67
CA VAL A 63 2.71 15.48 -3.84
C VAL A 63 2.43 16.75 -4.64
N LYS A 64 2.16 17.88 -3.96
CA LYS A 64 2.01 19.21 -4.58
C LYS A 64 3.23 19.62 -5.39
N LEU A 65 4.42 19.43 -4.82
CA LEU A 65 5.68 19.79 -5.47
C LEU A 65 5.96 18.97 -6.73
N LEU A 66 5.42 17.75 -6.82
CA LEU A 66 5.51 16.91 -8.02
C LEU A 66 4.55 17.36 -9.14
N GLY A 67 3.70 18.37 -8.92
CA GLY A 67 2.68 18.79 -9.88
C GLY A 67 1.53 17.80 -10.04
N ALA A 68 1.49 16.74 -9.22
CA ALA A 68 0.51 15.67 -9.28
C ALA A 68 -0.92 16.13 -8.90
N GLU A 69 -1.08 17.32 -8.30
CA GLU A 69 -2.41 17.89 -8.03
C GLU A 69 -3.09 18.51 -9.26
N ALA A 70 -2.34 18.84 -10.32
CA ALA A 70 -2.88 19.60 -11.45
C ALA A 70 -3.80 18.77 -12.37
N GLN A 71 -3.77 17.43 -12.27
CA GLN A 71 -4.59 16.51 -13.04
C GLN A 71 -5.07 15.38 -12.13
N ARG A 72 -6.37 15.31 -11.84
CA ARG A 72 -6.95 14.07 -11.28
C ARG A 72 -6.58 12.94 -12.24
N PRO A 73 -5.91 11.87 -11.78
CA PRO A 73 -5.59 10.77 -12.68
C PRO A 73 -6.90 10.22 -13.20
N ASN A 74 -7.04 10.17 -14.53
CA ASN A 74 -8.18 9.51 -15.14
C ASN A 74 -8.14 8.04 -14.67
N TYR A 75 -9.20 7.55 -14.02
CA TYR A 75 -9.26 6.20 -13.51
C TYR A 75 -8.92 5.15 -14.61
N SER A 76 -9.38 5.36 -15.85
CA SER A 76 -9.07 4.48 -16.97
C SER A 76 -7.59 4.53 -17.39
N SER A 77 -6.90 5.65 -17.16
CA SER A 77 -5.45 5.76 -17.42
C SER A 77 -4.61 4.86 -16.52
N LEU A 78 -5.13 4.49 -15.34
CA LEU A 78 -4.50 3.50 -14.46
C LEU A 78 -4.49 2.10 -15.07
N TYR A 79 -5.31 1.83 -16.08
CA TYR A 79 -5.19 0.61 -16.86
C TYR A 79 -4.09 0.76 -17.93
N HIS A 80 -4.06 1.86 -18.68
CA HIS A 80 -3.32 1.90 -19.95
C HIS A 80 -1.91 2.53 -19.89
N THR A 81 -1.61 3.32 -18.87
CA THR A 81 -0.37 4.08 -18.80
C THR A 81 0.52 3.55 -17.68
N HIS A 82 1.78 3.25 -17.99
CA HIS A 82 2.82 3.44 -16.98
C HIS A 82 2.71 4.89 -16.53
N PRO A 83 2.84 5.23 -15.24
CA PRO A 83 3.14 6.60 -14.89
C PRO A 83 4.39 6.94 -15.69
N SER A 84 4.21 7.75 -16.73
CA SER A 84 5.34 8.30 -17.42
C SER A 84 6.12 9.02 -16.33
N LEU A 85 7.42 8.75 -16.29
CA LEU A 85 8.43 9.64 -15.70
C LEU A 85 8.42 11.00 -16.43
N ALA A 86 7.25 11.54 -16.78
CA ALA A 86 7.01 12.93 -17.14
C ALA A 86 6.93 13.74 -15.84
N LEU A 87 7.84 13.45 -14.93
CA LEU A 87 8.22 14.39 -13.92
C LEU A 87 9.32 15.23 -14.53
N GLU A 88 9.18 16.55 -14.43
CA GLU A 88 10.12 17.54 -14.97
C GLU A 88 11.58 17.04 -14.89
N ARG A 89 12.37 17.26 -15.94
CA ARG A 89 13.81 16.90 -16.02
C ARG A 89 14.69 17.43 -14.86
N GLN A 90 14.10 18.15 -13.91
CA GLN A 90 14.70 18.75 -12.74
C GLN A 90 14.47 17.93 -11.45
N ILE A 91 13.64 16.89 -11.44
CA ILE A 91 13.35 16.09 -10.24
C ILE A 91 13.99 14.70 -10.31
N GLU A 92 14.65 14.27 -9.22
CA GLU A 92 15.23 12.94 -9.09
C GLU A 92 14.11 11.88 -9.05
N PRO A 93 14.09 10.90 -9.97
CA PRO A 93 13.02 9.90 -10.07
C PRO A 93 12.79 9.09 -8.78
N SER A 94 13.85 8.88 -8.00
CA SER A 94 13.82 8.11 -6.76
C SER A 94 12.97 8.78 -5.67
N PHE A 95 13.07 10.11 -5.52
CA PHE A 95 12.30 10.86 -4.51
C PHE A 95 10.85 10.96 -4.88
N ALA A 96 10.57 11.15 -6.16
CA ALA A 96 9.21 11.15 -6.67
C ALA A 96 8.53 9.80 -6.50
N ALA A 97 9.21 8.70 -6.84
CA ALA A 97 8.71 7.36 -6.61
C ALA A 97 8.40 7.12 -5.13
N ALA A 98 9.27 7.55 -4.21
CA ALA A 98 9.05 7.40 -2.77
C ALA A 98 7.84 8.22 -2.26
N ILE A 99 7.67 9.46 -2.71
CA ILE A 99 6.51 10.29 -2.35
C ILE A 99 5.21 9.70 -2.90
N MET A 100 5.19 9.31 -4.17
CA MET A 100 4.02 8.69 -4.79
C MET A 100 3.65 7.37 -4.12
N HIS A 101 4.65 6.55 -3.77
CA HIS A 101 4.41 5.31 -3.04
C HIS A 101 3.81 5.55 -1.65
N LEU A 102 4.31 6.55 -0.91
CA LEU A 102 3.72 6.93 0.38
C LEU A 102 2.30 7.51 0.24
N ASP A 103 2.03 8.29 -0.81
CA ASP A 103 0.69 8.81 -1.10
C ASP A 103 -0.29 7.68 -1.42
N GLN A 104 0.14 6.72 -2.24
CA GLN A 104 -0.62 5.50 -2.52
C GLN A 104 -0.90 4.69 -1.24
N GLN A 105 0.04 4.58 -0.31
CA GLN A 105 -0.24 3.94 0.99
C GLN A 105 -1.27 4.73 1.81
N SER A 106 -1.25 6.05 1.71
CA SER A 106 -2.23 6.93 2.38
C SER A 106 -3.65 6.77 1.85
N ALA A 107 -3.81 6.27 0.63
CA ALA A 107 -5.11 5.91 0.05
C ALA A 107 -5.88 4.92 0.93
N HIS A 108 -5.18 3.96 1.56
CA HIS A 108 -5.83 3.01 2.48
C HIS A 108 -6.56 3.71 3.66
N PHE A 109 -6.09 4.88 4.06
CA PHE A 109 -6.64 5.65 5.18
C PHE A 109 -7.61 6.75 4.72
N GLY A 110 -7.99 6.79 3.44
CA GLY A 110 -8.84 7.85 2.88
C GLY A 110 -8.18 9.24 2.87
N VAL A 111 -6.85 9.29 2.99
CA VAL A 111 -6.08 10.54 3.11
C VAL A 111 -5.57 11.04 1.76
N SER A 112 -5.35 10.12 0.81
CA SER A 112 -4.97 10.49 -0.54
C SER A 112 -6.12 11.19 -1.24
N LYS A 113 -5.81 12.26 -1.97
CA LYS A 113 -6.77 12.97 -2.84
C LYS A 113 -7.35 12.09 -3.95
N LEU A 114 -6.81 10.89 -4.17
CA LEU A 114 -7.38 9.88 -5.05
C LEU A 114 -8.80 9.48 -4.64
N HIS A 115 -9.19 9.65 -3.38
CA HIS A 115 -10.54 9.38 -2.89
C HIS A 115 -11.51 10.55 -3.04
N ASP A 116 -11.02 11.75 -3.38
CA ASP A 116 -11.85 12.96 -3.44
C ASP A 116 -12.78 12.93 -4.66
N GLY A 117 -14.08 12.80 -4.40
CA GLY A 117 -15.11 12.81 -5.43
C GLY A 117 -15.19 11.53 -6.24
N LEU A 118 -14.88 10.38 -5.62
CA LEU A 118 -15.18 9.07 -6.19
C LEU A 118 -16.67 8.97 -6.50
N ALA A 119 -16.98 8.68 -7.76
CA ALA A 119 -18.34 8.57 -8.25
C ALA A 119 -18.46 7.38 -9.21
N LEU A 120 -19.67 6.81 -9.33
CA LEU A 120 -19.91 5.60 -10.11
C LEU A 120 -19.55 5.79 -11.60
N GLU A 121 -19.73 7.01 -12.12
CA GLU A 121 -19.45 7.39 -13.50
C GLU A 121 -17.97 7.19 -13.87
N MET A 122 -17.06 7.26 -12.88
CA MET A 122 -15.63 7.01 -13.09
C MET A 122 -15.33 5.57 -13.49
N PHE A 123 -16.19 4.64 -13.12
CA PHE A 123 -16.08 3.20 -13.38
C PHE A 123 -16.99 2.73 -14.52
N ALA A 124 -17.94 3.58 -14.93
CA ALA A 124 -18.91 3.29 -15.98
C ALA A 124 -18.30 3.29 -17.39
N ASP A 125 -17.07 3.77 -17.57
CA ASP A 125 -16.40 3.77 -18.87
C ASP A 125 -16.12 2.33 -19.37
N GLN A 126 -16.73 2.01 -20.52
CA GLN A 126 -16.73 0.69 -21.15
C GLN A 126 -15.57 0.50 -22.15
N ALA A 127 -14.82 1.56 -22.49
CA ALA A 127 -13.96 1.53 -23.68
C ALA A 127 -12.63 0.76 -23.52
N GLY A 128 -12.24 0.36 -22.30
CA GLY A 128 -10.98 -0.35 -22.04
C GLY A 128 -11.20 -1.78 -21.56
N HIS A 129 -10.73 -2.77 -22.32
CA HIS A 129 -10.42 -4.07 -21.74
C HIS A 129 -9.33 -3.88 -20.67
N ALA A 130 -9.35 -4.69 -19.60
CA ALA A 130 -8.21 -4.76 -18.70
C ALA A 130 -6.96 -5.03 -19.54
N PRO A 131 -5.90 -4.22 -19.44
CA PRO A 131 -4.75 -4.35 -20.30
C PRO A 131 -3.99 -5.60 -19.93
N THR A 132 -3.47 -6.27 -20.96
CA THR A 132 -2.59 -7.42 -20.81
C THR A 132 -1.39 -7.00 -19.97
N ILE A 133 -1.20 -7.67 -18.84
CA ILE A 133 0.02 -7.49 -18.04
C ILE A 133 1.17 -8.15 -18.81
N MET A 134 2.14 -7.33 -19.17
CA MET A 134 3.37 -7.77 -19.81
C MET A 134 4.26 -8.49 -18.80
N ASP A 135 5.14 -9.35 -19.30
CA ASP A 135 6.11 -10.05 -18.47
C ASP A 135 7.12 -9.09 -17.84
N PHE A 136 7.50 -9.38 -16.59
CA PHE A 136 8.47 -8.59 -15.85
C PHE A 136 9.89 -8.94 -16.26
N GLN A 137 10.75 -7.92 -16.46
CA GLN A 137 12.18 -8.13 -16.65
C GLN A 137 12.92 -8.11 -15.31
N THR A 138 12.42 -7.31 -14.37
CA THR A 138 12.98 -7.15 -13.03
C THR A 138 11.91 -7.27 -11.96
N ILE A 139 12.33 -7.53 -10.72
CA ILE A 139 11.41 -7.52 -9.58
C ILE A 139 10.78 -6.12 -9.39
N GLN A 140 11.49 -5.04 -9.77
CA GLN A 140 10.99 -3.68 -9.66
C GLN A 140 9.79 -3.45 -10.58
N ASP A 141 9.81 -4.03 -11.78
CA ASP A 141 8.69 -3.95 -12.72
C ASP A 141 7.43 -4.57 -12.11
N ALA A 142 7.59 -5.70 -11.41
CA ALA A 142 6.49 -6.36 -10.72
C ALA A 142 5.90 -5.50 -9.59
N TRP A 143 6.72 -4.77 -8.83
CA TRP A 143 6.25 -3.82 -7.81
C TRP A 143 5.48 -2.64 -8.43
N ILE A 144 5.95 -2.10 -9.55
CA ILE A 144 5.27 -1.00 -10.25
C ILE A 144 3.87 -1.45 -10.71
N VAL A 145 3.76 -2.66 -11.27
CA VAL A 145 2.46 -3.21 -11.67
C VAL A 145 1.57 -3.48 -10.46
N ARG A 146 2.12 -4.03 -9.38
CA ARG A 146 1.40 -4.22 -8.11
C ARG A 146 0.84 -2.91 -7.58
N ASP A 147 1.65 -1.86 -7.55
CA ASP A 147 1.28 -0.54 -7.03
C ASP A 147 0.08 0.04 -7.78
N ARG A 148 0.08 -0.10 -9.10
CA ARG A 148 -1.03 0.32 -9.96
C ARG A 148 -2.32 -0.43 -9.65
N ILE A 149 -2.25 -1.76 -9.56
CA ILE A 149 -3.40 -2.60 -9.19
C ILE A 149 -3.94 -2.19 -7.82
N PHE A 150 -3.03 -1.95 -6.86
CA PHE A 150 -3.40 -1.57 -5.50
C PHE A 150 -4.14 -0.23 -5.44
N ILE A 151 -3.74 0.77 -6.23
CA ILE A 151 -4.45 2.06 -6.31
C ILE A 151 -5.88 1.85 -6.83
N GLN A 152 -6.03 1.10 -7.92
CA GLN A 152 -7.35 0.81 -8.52
C GLN A 152 -8.26 0.09 -7.52
N PHE A 153 -7.70 -0.90 -6.83
CA PHE A 153 -8.37 -1.60 -5.74
C PHE A 153 -8.80 -0.64 -4.61
N CYS A 154 -7.95 0.27 -4.16
CA CYS A 154 -8.29 1.18 -3.06
C CYS A 154 -9.47 2.08 -3.42
N MET A 155 -9.47 2.68 -4.62
CA MET A 155 -10.57 3.54 -5.06
C MET A 155 -11.87 2.76 -5.22
N PHE A 156 -11.83 1.63 -5.93
CA PHE A 156 -13.02 0.81 -6.15
C PHE A 156 -13.55 0.18 -4.86
N GLY A 157 -12.66 -0.32 -4.00
CA GLY A 157 -13.00 -0.89 -2.70
C GLY A 157 -13.64 0.14 -1.78
N THR A 158 -13.10 1.37 -1.72
CA THR A 158 -13.69 2.47 -0.94
C THR A 158 -15.10 2.81 -1.43
N LEU A 159 -15.30 2.89 -2.75
CA LEU A 159 -16.63 3.11 -3.32
C LEU A 159 -17.59 1.98 -2.92
N CYS A 160 -17.18 0.72 -3.11
CA CYS A 160 -18.01 -0.43 -2.76
C CYS A 160 -18.35 -0.47 -1.26
N GLU A 161 -17.42 -0.11 -0.39
CA GLU A 161 -17.63 -0.03 1.06
C GLU A 161 -18.65 1.04 1.43
N SER A 162 -18.66 2.17 0.73
CA SER A 162 -19.61 3.27 0.97
C SER A 162 -21.06 2.93 0.63
N PHE A 163 -21.30 1.92 -0.22
CA PHE A 163 -22.64 1.52 -0.65
C PHE A 163 -23.27 0.49 0.28
N SER A 164 -24.57 0.65 0.53
CA SER A 164 -25.46 -0.36 1.13
C SER A 164 -25.71 -1.54 0.17
N ALA A 165 -26.25 -2.64 0.68
CA ALA A 165 -26.60 -3.80 -0.16
C ALA A 165 -27.62 -3.44 -1.28
N VAL A 166 -28.54 -2.51 -0.99
CA VAL A 166 -29.54 -2.04 -1.95
C VAL A 166 -28.88 -1.21 -3.06
N GLU A 167 -27.96 -0.32 -2.71
CA GLU A 167 -27.21 0.48 -3.69
C GLU A 167 -26.28 -0.37 -4.55
N ILE A 168 -25.63 -1.38 -3.96
CA ILE A 168 -24.86 -2.37 -4.74
C ILE A 168 -25.77 -3.08 -5.74
N SER A 169 -26.96 -3.54 -5.31
CA SER A 169 -27.91 -4.21 -6.20
C SER A 169 -28.42 -3.31 -7.33
N ALA A 170 -28.70 -2.04 -7.02
CA ALA A 170 -29.18 -1.07 -8.01
C ALA A 170 -28.11 -0.74 -9.07
N ASN A 171 -26.84 -0.74 -8.68
CA ASN A 171 -25.71 -0.39 -9.54
C ASN A 171 -24.90 -1.62 -10.00
N TYR A 172 -25.43 -2.82 -9.82
CA TYR A 172 -24.68 -4.07 -9.97
C TYR A 172 -24.05 -4.25 -11.35
N GLY A 173 -24.70 -3.78 -12.42
CA GLY A 173 -24.18 -3.88 -13.78
C GLY A 173 -22.80 -3.22 -13.93
N VAL A 174 -22.67 -1.96 -13.50
CA VAL A 174 -21.39 -1.22 -13.57
C VAL A 174 -20.36 -1.82 -12.62
N LEU A 175 -20.77 -2.09 -11.37
CA LEU A 175 -19.87 -2.59 -10.33
C LEU A 175 -19.30 -3.97 -10.66
N SER A 176 -20.12 -4.90 -11.15
CA SER A 176 -19.68 -6.25 -11.52
C SER A 176 -18.75 -6.24 -12.74
N MET A 177 -18.98 -5.34 -13.71
CA MET A 177 -18.06 -5.16 -14.83
C MET A 177 -16.69 -4.67 -14.35
N GLU A 178 -16.64 -3.69 -13.44
CA GLU A 178 -15.38 -3.20 -12.89
C GLU A 178 -14.68 -4.25 -12.02
N GLN A 179 -15.42 -4.96 -11.17
CA GLN A 179 -14.89 -6.09 -10.41
C GLN A 179 -14.26 -7.13 -11.34
N ARG A 180 -14.92 -7.45 -12.47
CA ARG A 180 -14.42 -8.42 -13.45
C ARG A 180 -13.13 -7.94 -14.12
N LYS A 181 -13.01 -6.65 -14.46
CA LYS A 181 -11.77 -6.07 -15.01
C LYS A 181 -10.60 -6.24 -14.02
N GLN A 182 -10.82 -5.93 -12.74
CA GLN A 182 -9.79 -6.10 -11.71
C GLN A 182 -9.42 -7.58 -11.49
N GLN A 183 -10.38 -8.50 -11.53
CA GLN A 183 -10.12 -9.94 -11.45
C GLN A 183 -9.24 -10.43 -12.60
N VAL A 184 -9.53 -10.01 -13.84
CA VAL A 184 -8.71 -10.37 -15.02
C VAL A 184 -7.29 -9.82 -14.87
N GLN A 185 -7.16 -8.58 -14.40
CA GLN A 185 -5.86 -7.97 -14.14
C GLN A 185 -5.06 -8.73 -13.06
N LEU A 186 -5.69 -9.11 -11.95
CA LEU A 186 -5.04 -9.90 -10.89
C LEU A 186 -4.62 -11.28 -11.39
N ALA A 187 -5.45 -11.96 -12.20
CA ALA A 187 -5.10 -13.23 -12.81
C ALA A 187 -3.87 -13.09 -13.74
N GLY A 188 -3.86 -12.06 -14.60
CA GLY A 188 -2.70 -11.76 -15.45
C GLY A 188 -1.44 -11.45 -14.64
N PHE A 189 -1.59 -10.79 -13.47
CA PHE A 189 -0.46 -10.48 -12.59
C PHE A 189 0.13 -11.76 -11.98
N ALA A 190 -0.72 -12.69 -11.52
CA ALA A 190 -0.27 -13.98 -11.02
C ALA A 190 0.48 -14.80 -12.08
N GLU A 191 -0.04 -14.84 -13.31
CA GLU A 191 0.62 -15.53 -14.42
C GLU A 191 1.98 -14.90 -14.76
N ALA A 192 2.07 -13.58 -14.78
CA ALA A 192 3.33 -12.87 -15.01
C ALA A 192 4.36 -13.16 -13.91
N LEU A 193 3.93 -13.24 -12.63
CA LEU A 193 4.79 -13.67 -11.52
C LEU A 193 5.27 -15.12 -11.70
N ASP A 194 4.39 -16.03 -12.14
CA ASP A 194 4.76 -17.43 -12.44
C ASP A 194 5.82 -17.52 -13.54
N ARG A 195 5.64 -16.75 -14.61
CA ARG A 195 6.59 -16.71 -15.73
C ARG A 195 7.93 -16.10 -15.30
N PHE A 196 7.92 -15.01 -14.52
CA PHE A 196 9.12 -14.39 -13.96
C PHE A 196 9.91 -15.37 -13.07
N GLU A 197 9.23 -16.07 -12.17
CA GLU A 197 9.85 -17.06 -11.29
C GLU A 197 10.46 -18.23 -12.09
N LYS A 198 9.72 -18.77 -13.07
CA LYS A 198 10.22 -19.83 -13.98
C LYS A 198 11.43 -19.38 -14.80
N ALA A 199 11.41 -18.15 -15.32
CA ALA A 199 12.54 -17.59 -16.07
C ALA A 199 13.79 -17.44 -15.19
N SER A 200 13.62 -17.05 -13.92
CA SER A 200 14.72 -16.93 -12.96
C SER A 200 15.41 -18.26 -12.65
N ILE A 201 14.67 -19.38 -12.67
CA ILE A 201 15.24 -20.72 -12.49
C ILE A 201 16.12 -21.11 -13.68
N ARG A 202 15.76 -20.68 -14.90
CA ARG A 202 16.46 -21.06 -16.15
C ARG A 202 17.64 -20.16 -16.50
N GLY A 203 17.62 -18.90 -16.06
CA GLY A 203 18.64 -17.91 -16.42
C GLY A 203 19.50 -17.47 -15.23
N ARG A 204 18.90 -16.69 -14.32
CA ARG A 204 19.57 -16.10 -13.15
C ARG A 204 18.78 -16.41 -11.89
N CYS A 205 19.39 -17.18 -10.98
CA CYS A 205 18.80 -17.44 -9.68
C CYS A 205 18.52 -16.13 -8.93
N LEU A 206 17.30 -15.98 -8.41
CA LEU A 206 16.92 -14.83 -7.61
C LEU A 206 17.79 -14.73 -6.35
N THR A 207 18.22 -13.52 -6.02
CA THR A 207 18.86 -13.20 -4.74
C THR A 207 17.89 -13.44 -3.59
N ALA A 208 18.41 -13.57 -2.36
CA ALA A 208 17.56 -13.71 -1.18
C ALA A 208 16.60 -12.51 -1.00
N ARG A 209 17.02 -11.30 -1.42
CA ARG A 209 16.17 -10.10 -1.42
C ARG A 209 15.03 -10.23 -2.44
N GLU A 210 15.33 -10.62 -3.68
CA GLU A 210 14.33 -10.79 -4.74
C GLU A 210 13.33 -11.90 -4.40
N ARG A 211 13.77 -13.02 -3.79
CA ARG A 211 12.86 -14.08 -3.33
C ARG A 211 11.89 -13.61 -2.26
N ARG A 212 12.35 -12.77 -1.31
CA ARG A 212 11.47 -12.16 -0.30
C ARG A 212 10.48 -11.19 -0.92
N ALA A 213 10.94 -10.35 -1.85
CA ALA A 213 10.08 -9.44 -2.59
C ALA A 213 9.00 -10.21 -3.37
N LEU A 214 9.36 -11.29 -4.06
CA LEU A 214 8.43 -12.15 -4.78
C LEU A 214 7.38 -12.77 -3.84
N ALA A 215 7.80 -13.27 -2.67
CA ALA A 215 6.87 -13.80 -1.66
C ALA A 215 5.87 -12.74 -1.17
N ILE A 216 6.32 -11.49 -0.95
CA ILE A 216 5.44 -10.38 -0.55
C ILE A 216 4.45 -10.06 -1.68
N LEU A 217 4.90 -9.99 -2.93
CA LEU A 217 4.02 -9.74 -4.08
C LEU A 217 2.94 -10.82 -4.24
N ARG A 218 3.27 -12.09 -3.99
CA ARG A 218 2.28 -13.20 -4.00
C ARG A 218 1.24 -13.06 -2.90
N MET A 219 1.66 -12.67 -1.70
CA MET A 219 0.75 -12.43 -0.58
C MET A 219 -0.15 -11.24 -0.84
N HIS A 220 0.39 -10.15 -1.40
CA HIS A 220 -0.40 -9.00 -1.81
C HIS A 220 -1.43 -9.36 -2.88
N HIS A 221 -1.01 -10.11 -3.91
CA HIS A 221 -1.93 -10.65 -4.91
C HIS A 221 -3.04 -11.49 -4.24
N ALA A 222 -2.69 -12.44 -3.37
CA ALA A 222 -3.66 -13.30 -2.71
C ALA A 222 -4.69 -12.50 -1.89
N ALA A 223 -4.21 -11.50 -1.14
CA ALA A 223 -5.06 -10.61 -0.33
C ALA A 223 -5.97 -9.72 -1.20
N LEU A 224 -5.43 -9.15 -2.27
CA LEU A 224 -6.21 -8.34 -3.22
C LEU A 224 -7.25 -9.20 -3.94
N SER A 225 -6.89 -10.37 -4.44
CA SER A 225 -7.84 -11.27 -5.12
C SER A 225 -9.03 -11.66 -4.23
N VAL A 226 -8.78 -12.07 -2.98
CA VAL A 226 -9.91 -12.44 -2.10
C VAL A 226 -10.77 -11.24 -1.78
N THR A 227 -10.18 -10.06 -1.57
CA THR A 227 -10.94 -8.85 -1.22
C THR A 227 -11.73 -8.30 -2.41
N THR A 228 -11.17 -8.34 -3.62
CA THR A 228 -11.87 -7.99 -4.87
C THR A 228 -13.05 -8.93 -5.11
N ASP A 229 -12.91 -10.24 -4.85
CA ASP A 229 -14.00 -11.19 -5.11
C ASP A 229 -15.20 -11.00 -4.17
N ILE A 230 -14.96 -10.51 -2.95
CA ILE A 230 -16.02 -10.27 -1.95
C ILE A 230 -16.51 -8.83 -1.90
N CYS A 231 -15.94 -7.87 -2.65
CA CYS A 231 -16.18 -6.44 -2.44
C CYS A 231 -17.64 -6.00 -2.69
N LEU A 232 -18.39 -6.75 -3.51
CA LEU A 232 -19.81 -6.49 -3.79
C LEU A 232 -20.76 -7.26 -2.85
N ILE A 233 -20.23 -8.06 -1.92
CA ILE A 233 -21.03 -8.88 -1.01
C ILE A 233 -21.12 -8.17 0.34
N LYS A 234 -22.34 -8.05 0.87
CA LYS A 234 -22.61 -7.43 2.19
C LYS A 234 -23.08 -8.44 3.23
N CYS A 235 -23.36 -9.68 2.83
CA CYS A 235 -23.76 -10.76 3.73
C CYS A 235 -22.52 -11.47 4.31
N GLY A 236 -22.31 -11.36 5.62
CA GLY A 236 -21.15 -11.97 6.30
C GLY A 236 -21.10 -13.49 6.16
N ASP A 237 -22.23 -14.19 6.28
CA ASP A 237 -22.28 -15.66 6.11
C ASP A 237 -21.81 -16.11 4.72
N THR A 238 -22.19 -15.37 3.68
CA THR A 238 -21.73 -15.63 2.31
C THR A 238 -20.23 -15.40 2.20
N ILE A 239 -19.73 -14.28 2.72
CA ILE A 239 -18.29 -13.95 2.72
C ILE A 239 -17.51 -15.08 3.40
N ARG A 240 -17.92 -15.47 4.60
CA ARG A 240 -17.30 -16.55 5.38
C ARG A 240 -17.22 -17.85 4.56
N SER A 241 -18.34 -18.26 3.96
CA SER A 241 -18.42 -19.52 3.19
C SER A 241 -17.43 -19.57 2.02
N ILE A 242 -17.26 -18.47 1.28
CA ILE A 242 -16.47 -18.47 0.04
C ILE A 242 -15.00 -18.05 0.21
N SER A 243 -14.65 -17.36 1.30
CA SER A 243 -13.34 -16.70 1.43
C SER A 243 -12.43 -17.25 2.52
N THR A 244 -12.95 -18.01 3.50
CA THR A 244 -12.17 -18.46 4.68
C THR A 244 -10.88 -19.19 4.30
N GLY A 245 -10.93 -20.15 3.38
CA GLY A 245 -9.73 -20.87 2.92
C GLY A 245 -8.70 -19.98 2.22
N ARG A 246 -9.15 -18.92 1.54
CA ARG A 246 -8.27 -17.97 0.86
C ARG A 246 -7.62 -17.00 1.85
N PHE A 247 -8.34 -16.59 2.90
CA PHE A 247 -7.75 -15.83 3.99
C PHE A 247 -6.71 -16.64 4.76
N HIS A 248 -6.94 -17.95 4.98
CA HIS A 248 -5.91 -18.84 5.52
C HIS A 248 -4.60 -18.78 4.71
N ASN A 249 -4.70 -18.88 3.38
CA ASN A 249 -3.52 -18.80 2.50
C ASN A 249 -2.76 -17.46 2.68
N VAL A 250 -3.46 -16.33 2.79
CA VAL A 250 -2.83 -15.03 3.05
C VAL A 250 -2.06 -15.04 4.38
N VAL A 251 -2.68 -15.57 5.45
CA VAL A 251 -2.06 -15.67 6.78
C VAL A 251 -0.85 -16.61 6.76
N ASP A 252 -0.94 -17.75 6.07
CA ASP A 252 0.16 -18.72 5.97
C ASP A 252 1.37 -18.10 5.25
N GLN A 253 1.13 -17.35 4.17
CA GLN A 253 2.19 -16.63 3.46
C GLN A 253 2.82 -15.54 4.34
N ALA A 254 2.00 -14.75 5.04
CA ALA A 254 2.47 -13.72 5.95
C ALA A 254 3.31 -14.29 7.11
N GLN A 255 2.87 -15.43 7.68
CA GLN A 255 3.59 -16.13 8.74
C GLN A 255 4.95 -16.64 8.25
N ASN A 256 5.01 -17.21 7.04
CA ASN A 256 6.26 -17.67 6.43
C ASN A 256 7.24 -16.50 6.18
N ILE A 257 6.75 -15.41 5.57
CA ILE A 257 7.55 -14.20 5.31
C ILE A 257 8.11 -13.64 6.62
N THR A 258 7.25 -13.49 7.64
CA THR A 258 7.63 -12.95 8.95
C THR A 258 8.63 -13.86 9.66
N GLY A 259 8.41 -15.18 9.65
CA GLY A 259 9.33 -16.17 10.24
C GLY A 259 10.73 -16.09 9.63
N ARG A 260 10.83 -16.10 8.29
CA ARG A 260 12.12 -15.98 7.57
C ARG A 260 12.84 -14.67 7.86
N LEU A 261 12.11 -13.56 7.99
CA LEU A 261 12.70 -12.26 8.34
C LEU A 261 13.21 -12.25 9.78
N MET A 262 12.48 -12.88 10.71
CA MET A 262 12.87 -13.00 12.11
C MET A 262 14.09 -13.90 12.33
N GLU A 263 14.29 -14.92 11.48
CA GLU A 263 15.51 -15.76 11.46
C GLU A 263 16.76 -14.96 11.06
N ILE A 264 16.64 -14.10 10.05
CA ILE A 264 17.74 -13.27 9.55
C ILE A 264 18.12 -12.16 10.54
N ALA A 265 17.17 -11.70 11.35
CA ALA A 265 17.38 -10.68 12.38
C ALA A 265 16.77 -11.12 13.74
N PRO A 266 17.46 -11.97 14.52
CA PRO A 266 16.98 -12.45 15.81
C PRO A 266 16.69 -11.30 16.79
N ARG A 267 15.76 -11.51 17.74
CA ARG A 267 15.32 -10.49 18.74
C ARG A 267 16.49 -9.91 19.56
N SER A 268 17.60 -10.64 19.68
CA SER A 268 18.82 -10.22 20.37
C SER A 268 19.69 -9.22 19.59
N THR A 269 19.37 -8.96 18.31
CA THR A 269 20.10 -7.99 17.48
C THR A 269 19.34 -6.66 17.42
N HIS A 270 20.04 -5.54 17.67
CA HIS A 270 19.54 -4.17 17.43
C HIS A 270 19.27 -3.87 15.92
N ARG A 271 19.11 -4.89 15.08
CA ARG A 271 19.14 -4.82 13.60
C ARG A 271 17.81 -5.20 12.92
N ARG A 272 16.71 -5.34 13.65
CA ARG A 272 15.39 -5.49 12.99
C ARG A 272 14.99 -4.17 12.33
N PRO A 273 14.66 -4.15 11.03
CA PRO A 273 14.10 -2.95 10.43
C PRO A 273 12.84 -2.56 11.20
N THR A 274 12.90 -1.45 11.91
CA THR A 274 11.75 -0.91 12.65
C THR A 274 10.91 0.00 11.76
N LEU A 275 11.47 0.39 10.60
CA LEU A 275 10.84 1.22 9.59
C LEU A 275 11.20 0.72 8.19
N LEU A 276 10.17 0.47 7.39
CA LEU A 276 10.23 0.15 5.98
C LEU A 276 9.42 1.21 5.24
N MET A 277 9.91 1.70 4.10
CA MET A 277 9.13 2.62 3.26
C MET A 277 8.13 1.88 2.36
N GLU A 278 8.43 0.62 2.04
CA GLU A 278 7.58 -0.27 1.26
C GLU A 278 6.50 -0.90 2.15
N THR A 279 5.36 -1.22 1.56
CA THR A 279 4.34 -2.08 2.18
C THR A 279 4.81 -3.53 2.25
N GLY A 280 4.53 -4.21 3.36
CA GLY A 280 4.86 -5.60 3.57
C GLY A 280 3.65 -6.39 4.04
N THR A 281 3.72 -6.91 5.26
CA THR A 281 2.74 -7.85 5.83
C THR A 281 1.62 -7.18 6.60
N ILE A 282 1.80 -5.93 7.06
CA ILE A 282 0.85 -5.31 8.01
C ILE A 282 -0.52 -5.12 7.35
N ALA A 283 -0.58 -4.47 6.18
CA ALA A 283 -1.86 -4.17 5.55
C ALA A 283 -2.66 -5.43 5.18
N PRO A 284 -2.07 -6.47 4.53
CA PRO A 284 -2.80 -7.71 4.25
C PRO A 284 -3.32 -8.43 5.49
N LEU A 285 -2.53 -8.50 6.56
CA LEU A 285 -2.97 -9.09 7.83
C LEU A 285 -4.13 -8.30 8.45
N PHE A 286 -4.05 -6.97 8.44
CA PHE A 286 -5.14 -6.12 8.93
C PHE A 286 -6.42 -6.29 8.11
N PHE A 287 -6.32 -6.36 6.78
CA PHE A 287 -7.46 -6.63 5.91
C PHE A 287 -8.10 -8.00 6.18
N VAL A 288 -7.30 -9.06 6.40
CA VAL A 288 -7.82 -10.37 6.80
C VAL A 288 -8.64 -10.23 8.09
N ILE A 289 -8.11 -9.53 9.10
CA ILE A 289 -8.81 -9.35 10.38
C ILE A 289 -10.11 -8.55 10.22
N ALA A 290 -10.11 -7.57 9.32
CA ALA A 290 -11.24 -6.69 9.07
C ALA A 290 -12.35 -7.31 8.22
N LYS A 291 -12.02 -8.26 7.33
CA LYS A 291 -12.94 -8.81 6.31
C LYS A 291 -13.31 -10.28 6.52
N CYS A 292 -12.54 -11.02 7.31
CA CYS A 292 -12.82 -12.41 7.59
C CYS A 292 -13.73 -12.54 8.82
N ASP A 293 -14.82 -13.30 8.70
CA ASP A 293 -15.75 -13.58 9.81
C ASP A 293 -15.39 -14.87 10.58
N ASP A 294 -14.27 -15.52 10.28
CA ASP A 294 -13.78 -16.69 11.01
C ASP A 294 -12.85 -16.28 12.17
N ALA A 295 -13.30 -16.53 13.40
CA ALA A 295 -12.57 -16.13 14.61
C ALA A 295 -11.15 -16.74 14.68
N ALA A 296 -10.96 -17.99 14.25
CA ALA A 296 -9.66 -18.64 14.31
C ALA A 296 -8.68 -18.01 13.30
N VAL A 297 -9.14 -17.70 12.08
CA VAL A 297 -8.34 -16.98 11.08
C VAL A 297 -7.93 -15.60 11.60
N ARG A 298 -8.88 -14.83 12.14
CA ARG A 298 -8.61 -13.47 12.66
C ARG A 298 -7.59 -13.50 13.80
N GLN A 299 -7.74 -14.43 14.74
CA GLN A 299 -6.80 -14.60 15.86
C GLN A 299 -5.41 -14.99 15.39
N ARG A 300 -5.30 -15.90 14.41
CA ARG A 300 -4.00 -16.24 13.80
C ARG A 300 -3.37 -15.05 13.10
N ALA A 301 -4.13 -14.30 12.32
CA ALA A 301 -3.65 -13.10 11.63
C ALA A 301 -3.14 -12.05 12.64
N LEU A 302 -3.88 -11.82 13.72
CA LEU A 302 -3.46 -10.93 14.81
C LEU A 302 -2.15 -11.40 15.47
N ALA A 303 -2.03 -12.70 15.76
CA ALA A 303 -0.82 -13.26 16.36
C ALA A 303 0.42 -13.07 15.45
N VAL A 304 0.27 -13.24 14.14
CA VAL A 304 1.35 -12.96 13.17
C VAL A 304 1.69 -11.48 13.17
N LEU A 305 0.69 -10.59 13.14
CA LEU A 305 0.88 -9.14 13.17
C LEU A 305 1.64 -8.67 14.42
N GLU A 306 1.33 -9.23 15.59
CA GLU A 306 1.97 -8.90 16.87
C GLU A 306 3.38 -9.49 17.01
N SER A 307 3.73 -10.53 16.24
CA SER A 307 5.00 -11.24 16.37
C SER A 307 6.24 -10.38 15.99
N TRP A 308 6.04 -9.40 15.10
CA TRP A 308 7.07 -8.49 14.61
C TRP A 308 6.62 -7.02 14.71
N PRO A 309 7.00 -6.31 15.78
CA PRO A 309 6.78 -4.87 15.88
C PRO A 309 7.67 -4.09 14.89
N HIS A 310 7.04 -3.43 13.93
CA HIS A 310 7.67 -2.57 12.93
C HIS A 310 6.66 -1.60 12.29
N ARG A 311 7.15 -0.76 11.39
CA ARG A 311 6.39 0.20 10.60
C ARG A 311 6.64 0.01 9.10
N GLU A 312 5.58 0.05 8.31
CA GLU A 312 5.56 -0.02 6.84
C GLU A 312 4.92 1.27 6.32
N GLY A 313 5.73 2.31 6.10
CA GLY A 313 5.29 3.66 5.80
C GLY A 313 4.30 4.17 6.85
N LEU A 314 3.05 4.39 6.44
CA LEU A 314 1.97 4.85 7.32
C LEU A 314 1.45 3.75 8.27
N TRP A 315 1.66 2.48 7.95
CA TRP A 315 1.24 1.37 8.79
C TRP A 315 2.14 1.17 9.99
N ASP A 316 1.57 1.21 11.18
CA ASP A 316 2.24 0.83 12.41
C ASP A 316 1.63 -0.46 12.94
N SER A 317 2.46 -1.52 13.06
CA SER A 317 1.98 -2.84 13.49
C SER A 317 1.35 -2.84 14.89
N GLN A 318 1.82 -2.01 15.82
CA GLN A 318 1.28 -1.95 17.18
C GLN A 318 -0.06 -1.22 17.20
N LEU A 319 -0.18 -0.12 16.44
CA LEU A 319 -1.46 0.57 16.26
C LEU A 319 -2.46 -0.35 15.55
N ALA A 320 -2.06 -1.00 14.46
CA ALA A 320 -2.87 -1.94 13.71
C ALA A 320 -3.34 -3.12 14.58
N ALA A 321 -2.45 -3.70 15.39
CA ALA A 321 -2.81 -4.76 16.34
C ALA A 321 -3.80 -4.28 17.41
N THR A 322 -3.66 -3.04 17.87
CA THR A 322 -4.59 -2.46 18.87
C THR A 322 -5.98 -2.29 18.28
N LEU A 323 -6.09 -1.75 17.07
CA LEU A 323 -7.37 -1.64 16.35
C LEU A 323 -7.95 -3.04 16.05
N ALA A 324 -7.12 -3.96 15.56
CA ALA A 324 -7.52 -5.33 15.28
C ALA A 324 -8.08 -6.06 16.52
N ARG A 325 -7.48 -5.88 17.71
CA ARG A 325 -8.00 -6.42 18.97
C ARG A 325 -9.40 -5.90 19.30
N GLN A 326 -9.66 -4.61 19.03
CA GLN A 326 -10.98 -4.03 19.22
C GLN A 326 -12.00 -4.65 18.26
N MET A 327 -11.60 -4.91 17.01
CA MET A 327 -12.48 -5.55 16.02
C MET A 327 -12.80 -7.02 16.34
N ILE A 328 -11.89 -7.74 17.00
CA ILE A 328 -12.09 -9.16 17.34
C ILE A 328 -12.84 -9.33 18.67
N SER A 329 -12.74 -8.36 19.57
CA SER A 329 -13.46 -8.39 20.84
C SER A 329 -14.97 -8.36 20.56
N PRO A 330 -15.78 -9.25 21.17
CA PRO A 330 -17.23 -9.15 21.05
C PRO A 330 -17.66 -7.81 21.63
N GLU A 331 -18.49 -7.06 20.89
CA GLU A 331 -19.16 -5.88 21.44
C GLU A 331 -19.85 -6.29 22.74
N VAL A 332 -19.41 -5.72 23.85
CA VAL A 332 -20.15 -5.82 25.12
C VAL A 332 -21.34 -4.89 24.97
N HIS A 333 -22.44 -5.41 24.45
CA HIS A 333 -23.74 -4.75 24.43
C HIS A 333 -24.76 -5.59 25.18
#